data_AF-A0AAQ3AZL8-F1
#
_entry.id   AF-A0AAQ3AZL8-F1
#
_cell.length_a   1.000
_cell.length_b   1.000
_cell.length_c   1.000
_cell.angle_alpha   90.00
_cell.angle_beta   90.00
_cell.angle_gamma   90.00
#
_symmetry.space_group_name_H-M   'P 1'
#
loop_
_entity.id
_entity.type
_entity.pdbx_description
1 polymer ?
#
loop_
_entity_poly.entity_id
_entity_poly.type
_entity_poly.pdbx_seq_one_letter_code
_entity_poly.pdbx_strand_id
1 'polypeptide(L)'
;MKKYVIVALASLSSMAFAQEEAIDCNNAVSTLEINQCAAIELEAAQKQLNKYLETSLEHNSYDPELIKAIQVAQKDWQAYMTSHCDSVYTKWREGTIRGVMAISCKTQLTQQRTHEIWQNFLTYMDSTPPVLPEPKVE
;
A
#
# COMPACT_ATOMS: atom_id res chain seq x y z
N MET A 1 27.99 -60.32 27.38
CA MET A 1 26.58 -59.92 27.58
C MET A 1 26.52 -58.44 27.93
N LYS A 2 26.02 -57.61 27.00
CA LYS A 2 25.24 -56.36 27.18
C LYS A 2 25.37 -55.55 25.88
N LYS A 3 24.41 -55.77 24.97
CA LYS A 3 24.22 -54.94 23.78
C LYS A 3 23.45 -53.71 24.24
N TYR A 4 24.06 -52.53 24.16
CA TYR A 4 23.38 -51.27 24.43
C TYR A 4 22.63 -50.85 23.16
N VAL A 5 21.31 -50.88 23.22
CA VAL A 5 20.42 -50.38 22.17
C VAL A 5 20.29 -48.87 22.37
N ILE A 6 20.84 -48.09 21.45
CA ILE A 6 20.64 -46.63 21.41
C ILE A 6 19.26 -46.40 20.78
N VAL A 7 18.28 -46.01 21.59
CA VAL A 7 16.97 -45.57 21.13
C VAL A 7 17.09 -44.09 20.76
N ALA A 8 17.16 -43.79 19.46
CA ALA A 8 17.10 -42.43 18.94
C ALA A 8 15.64 -41.94 18.97
N LEU A 9 15.34 -40.99 19.85
CA LEU A 9 14.03 -40.35 19.97
C LEU A 9 13.95 -39.23 18.92
N ALA A 10 13.39 -39.51 17.75
CA ALA A 10 13.15 -38.52 16.70
C ALA A 10 11.95 -37.64 17.08
N SER A 11 12.20 -36.43 17.55
CA SER A 11 11.19 -35.40 17.78
C SER A 11 10.74 -34.80 16.44
N LEU A 12 9.66 -35.33 15.86
CA LEU A 12 8.95 -34.67 14.74
C LEU A 12 8.26 -33.42 15.28
N SER A 13 8.82 -32.25 14.99
CA SER A 13 8.18 -30.96 15.21
C SER A 13 7.15 -30.73 14.10
N SER A 14 5.87 -30.92 14.38
CA SER A 14 4.80 -30.60 13.44
C SER A 14 4.76 -29.07 13.22
N MET A 15 5.19 -28.61 12.05
CA MET A 15 4.91 -27.23 11.62
C MET A 15 3.41 -27.14 11.34
N ALA A 16 2.65 -26.56 12.26
CA ALA A 16 1.27 -26.21 12.01
C ALA A 16 1.24 -25.03 11.03
N PHE A 17 0.87 -25.30 9.78
CA PHE A 17 0.49 -24.25 8.84
C PHE A 17 -0.87 -23.72 9.29
N ALA A 18 -0.90 -22.54 9.89
CA ALA A 18 -2.15 -21.81 10.08
C ALA A 18 -2.69 -21.45 8.69
N GLN A 19 -3.84 -21.99 8.34
CA GLN A 19 -4.54 -21.70 7.09
C GLN A 19 -5.22 -20.35 7.29
N GLU A 20 -4.67 -19.29 6.70
CA GLU A 20 -5.24 -17.94 6.77
C GLU A 20 -6.50 -17.92 5.89
N GLU A 21 -7.68 -17.98 6.51
CA GLU A 21 -8.93 -17.81 5.79
C GLU A 21 -9.01 -16.39 5.22
N ALA A 22 -9.41 -16.27 3.96
CA ALA A 22 -9.56 -14.97 3.31
C ALA A 22 -10.66 -14.16 4.01
N ILE A 23 -10.36 -12.92 4.38
CA ILE A 23 -11.28 -12.02 5.09
C ILE A 23 -12.39 -11.56 4.13
N ASP A 24 -13.64 -11.66 4.56
CA ASP A 24 -14.78 -11.09 3.84
C ASP A 24 -15.02 -9.63 4.27
N CYS A 25 -14.47 -8.70 3.47
CA CYS A 25 -14.59 -7.28 3.75
C CYS A 25 -16.01 -6.72 3.63
N ASN A 26 -16.95 -7.44 3.01
CA ASN A 26 -18.35 -7.02 2.96
C ASN A 26 -19.07 -7.27 4.29
N ASN A 27 -18.53 -8.17 5.12
CA ASN A 27 -19.13 -8.59 6.39
C ASN A 27 -18.16 -8.44 7.57
N ALA A 28 -17.13 -7.60 7.45
CA ALA A 28 -16.19 -7.31 8.54
C ALA A 28 -16.91 -6.63 9.72
N VAL A 29 -16.80 -7.18 10.92
CA VAL A 29 -17.49 -6.65 12.12
C VAL A 29 -16.51 -6.25 13.21
N SER A 30 -15.42 -7.01 13.37
CA SER A 30 -14.40 -6.69 14.37
C SER A 30 -13.49 -5.55 13.90
N THR A 31 -12.94 -4.78 14.85
CA THR A 31 -11.96 -3.75 14.50
C THR A 31 -10.71 -4.32 13.83
N LEU A 32 -10.37 -5.59 14.10
CA LEU A 32 -9.26 -6.27 13.44
C LEU A 32 -9.56 -6.48 11.94
N GLU A 33 -10.71 -7.07 11.61
CA GLU A 33 -11.13 -7.29 10.22
C GLU A 33 -11.27 -5.96 9.47
N ILE A 34 -11.86 -4.94 10.09
CA ILE A 34 -11.99 -3.60 9.50
C ILE A 34 -10.61 -3.01 9.15
N ASN A 35 -9.65 -3.11 10.06
CA ASN A 35 -8.28 -2.62 9.80
C ASN A 35 -7.59 -3.43 8.68
N GLN A 36 -7.82 -4.74 8.62
CA GLN A 36 -7.26 -5.60 7.56
C GLN A 36 -7.86 -5.25 6.19
N CYS A 37 -9.17 -5.03 6.12
CA CYS A 37 -9.83 -4.59 4.88
C CYS A 37 -9.33 -3.23 4.41
N ALA A 38 -9.21 -2.26 5.31
CA ALA A 38 -8.64 -0.97 4.97
C ALA A 38 -7.17 -1.09 4.48
N ALA A 39 -6.40 -2.04 5.01
CA ALA A 39 -5.04 -2.29 4.56
C ALA A 39 -4.99 -2.87 3.14
N ILE A 40 -5.93 -3.75 2.80
CA ILE A 40 -6.09 -4.29 1.42
C ILE A 40 -6.41 -3.15 0.44
N GLU A 41 -7.31 -2.24 0.81
CA GLU A 41 -7.63 -1.05 0.00
C GLU A 41 -6.41 -0.14 -0.18
N LEU A 42 -5.67 0.12 0.89
CA LEU A 42 -4.44 0.90 0.83
C LEU A 42 -3.39 0.25 -0.09
N GLU A 43 -3.22 -1.07 -0.01
CA GLU A 43 -2.31 -1.81 -0.88
C GLU A 43 -2.72 -1.70 -2.36
N ALA A 44 -4.01 -1.81 -2.65
CA ALA A 44 -4.53 -1.63 -4.01
C ALA A 44 -4.26 -0.20 -4.52
N ALA A 45 -4.52 0.82 -3.71
CA ALA A 45 -4.22 2.21 -4.05
C ALA A 45 -2.72 2.43 -4.29
N GLN A 46 -1.85 1.84 -3.45
CA GLN A 46 -0.39 1.94 -3.60
C GLN A 46 0.11 1.24 -4.87
N LYS A 47 -0.45 0.07 -5.21
CA LYS A 47 -0.15 -0.60 -6.49
C LYS A 47 -0.52 0.27 -7.68
N GLN A 48 -1.66 0.94 -7.63
CA GLN A 48 -2.07 1.87 -8.67
C GLN A 48 -1.12 3.07 -8.75
N LEU A 49 -0.79 3.70 -7.62
CA LEU A 49 0.17 4.79 -7.56
C LEU A 49 1.52 4.40 -8.17
N ASN A 50 2.06 3.24 -7.80
CA ASN A 50 3.35 2.76 -8.31
C ASN A 50 3.29 2.57 -9.82
N LYS A 51 2.22 1.99 -10.35
CA LYS A 51 2.05 1.84 -11.80
C LYS A 51 2.06 3.19 -12.53
N TYR A 52 1.33 4.18 -12.02
CA TYR A 52 1.27 5.51 -12.64
C TYR A 52 2.60 6.24 -12.52
N LEU A 53 3.27 6.15 -11.38
CA LEU A 53 4.60 6.73 -11.18
C LEU A 53 5.61 6.11 -12.15
N GLU A 54 5.70 4.78 -12.22
CA GLU A 54 6.62 4.07 -13.13
C GLU A 54 6.36 4.46 -14.58
N THR A 55 5.09 4.45 -15.03
CA THR A 55 4.74 4.88 -16.38
C THR A 55 5.10 6.35 -16.63
N SER A 56 4.96 7.24 -15.64
CA SER A 56 5.36 8.65 -15.77
C SER A 56 6.88 8.80 -15.94
N LEU A 57 7.67 7.99 -15.24
CA LEU A 57 9.13 7.99 -15.34
C LEU A 57 9.59 7.41 -16.68
N GLU A 58 8.94 6.34 -17.17
CA GLU A 58 9.23 5.77 -18.48
C GLU A 58 8.88 6.75 -19.61
N HIS A 59 7.69 7.36 -19.54
CA HIS A 59 7.20 8.31 -20.53
C HIS A 59 8.10 9.55 -20.64
N ASN A 60 8.61 10.04 -19.52
CA ASN A 60 9.46 11.24 -19.44
C ASN A 60 10.97 10.92 -19.40
N SER A 61 11.37 9.70 -19.74
CA SER A 61 12.76 9.22 -19.64
C SER A 61 13.77 9.99 -20.51
N TYR A 62 13.29 10.76 -21.49
CA TYR A 62 14.11 11.64 -22.32
C TYR A 62 14.60 12.91 -21.60
N ASP A 63 14.02 13.24 -20.43
CA ASP A 63 14.37 14.42 -19.63
C ASP A 63 14.86 14.00 -18.23
N PRO A 64 16.18 13.79 -18.04
CA PRO A 64 16.75 13.39 -16.75
C PRO A 64 16.52 14.40 -15.62
N GLU A 65 16.39 15.69 -15.93
CA GLU A 65 16.15 16.73 -14.93
C GLU A 65 14.73 16.61 -14.36
N LEU A 66 13.75 16.44 -15.24
CA LEU A 66 12.36 16.17 -14.86
C LEU A 66 12.23 14.87 -14.06
N ILE A 67 12.87 13.79 -14.50
CA ILE A 67 12.88 12.50 -13.77
C ILE A 67 13.36 12.67 -12.34
N LYS A 68 14.48 13.39 -12.16
CA LYS A 68 15.02 13.68 -10.83
C LYS A 68 14.03 14.49 -9.99
N ALA A 69 13.36 15.49 -10.58
CA ALA A 69 12.36 16.29 -9.89
C ALA A 69 11.15 15.47 -9.45
N ILE A 70 10.62 14.58 -10.32
CA ILE A 70 9.51 13.67 -10.00
C ILE A 70 9.89 12.77 -8.81
N GLN A 71 11.08 12.18 -8.83
CA GLN A 71 11.56 11.29 -7.77
C GLN A 71 11.72 12.01 -6.42
N VAL A 72 12.26 13.24 -6.42
CA VAL A 72 12.35 14.07 -5.20
C VAL A 72 10.96 14.38 -4.66
N ALA A 73 10.05 14.87 -5.52
CA ALA A 73 8.69 15.18 -5.12
C ALA A 73 7.94 13.96 -4.57
N GLN A 74 8.15 12.77 -5.16
CA GLN A 74 7.54 11.54 -4.68
C GLN A 74 8.04 11.15 -3.28
N LYS A 75 9.35 11.27 -3.03
CA LYS A 75 9.95 11.01 -1.72
C LYS A 75 9.41 11.96 -0.65
N ASP A 76 9.34 13.25 -0.98
CA ASP A 76 8.84 14.27 -0.05
C ASP A 76 7.35 14.08 0.24
N TRP A 77 6.56 13.73 -0.79
CA TRP A 77 5.15 13.37 -0.62
C TRP A 77 4.97 12.14 0.30
N GLN A 78 5.81 11.10 0.20
CA GLN A 78 5.75 9.94 1.10
C GLN A 78 6.01 10.34 2.56
N ALA A 79 6.95 11.26 2.79
CA ALA A 79 7.24 11.80 4.12
C ALA A 79 6.04 12.62 4.65
N TYR A 80 5.43 13.45 3.81
CA TYR A 80 4.20 14.17 4.13
C TYR A 80 3.06 13.21 4.48
N MET A 81 2.74 12.24 3.62
CA MET A 81 1.67 11.26 3.84
C MET A 81 1.85 10.54 5.17
N THR A 82 3.08 10.09 5.46
CA THR A 82 3.41 9.41 6.73
C THR A 82 3.14 10.33 7.91
N SER A 83 3.80 11.49 7.96
CA SER A 83 3.69 12.42 9.10
C SER A 83 2.26 12.95 9.30
N HIS A 84 1.55 13.21 8.21
CA HIS A 84 0.16 13.65 8.25
C HIS A 84 -0.76 12.55 8.80
N CYS A 85 -0.70 11.33 8.27
CA CYS A 85 -1.58 10.26 8.71
C CYS A 85 -1.21 9.71 10.11
N ASP A 86 0.03 9.85 10.56
CA ASP A 86 0.41 9.58 11.94
C ASP A 86 -0.19 10.63 12.92
N SER A 87 -0.35 11.88 12.46
CA SER A 87 -1.09 12.89 13.22
C SER A 87 -2.57 12.53 13.36
N VAL A 88 -3.18 11.96 12.30
CA VAL A 88 -4.55 11.43 12.33
C VAL A 88 -4.64 10.26 13.32
N TYR A 89 -3.70 9.31 13.27
CA TYR A 89 -3.64 8.23 14.27
C TYR A 89 -3.63 8.78 15.70
N THR A 90 -2.78 9.80 15.95
CA THR A 90 -2.62 10.45 17.26
C THR A 90 -3.90 11.15 17.71
N LYS A 91 -4.63 11.79 16.78
CA LYS A 91 -5.93 12.42 17.04
C LYS A 91 -6.95 11.40 17.57
N TRP A 92 -6.89 10.16 17.09
CA TRP A 92 -7.83 9.09 17.44
C TRP A 92 -7.30 8.13 18.51
N ARG A 93 -6.15 8.42 19.14
CA ARG A 93 -5.39 7.48 20.00
C ARG A 93 -6.20 6.78 21.12
N GLU A 94 -7.24 7.43 21.63
CA GLU A 94 -8.07 6.90 22.73
C GLU A 94 -9.04 5.80 22.28
N GLY A 95 -9.26 5.63 20.97
CA GLY A 95 -10.16 4.63 20.41
C GLY A 95 -9.44 3.57 19.57
N THR A 96 -10.04 2.39 19.46
CA THR A 96 -9.55 1.32 18.56
C THR A 96 -9.69 1.69 17.08
N ILE A 97 -10.55 2.67 16.75
CA ILE A 97 -10.76 3.22 15.41
C ILE A 97 -9.51 3.91 14.82
N ARG A 98 -8.52 4.28 15.65
CA ARG A 98 -7.30 4.97 15.20
C ARG A 98 -6.57 4.28 14.05
N GLY A 99 -6.62 2.94 14.00
CA GLY A 99 -6.04 2.13 12.93
C GLY A 99 -6.65 2.49 11.58
N VAL A 100 -7.94 2.19 11.40
CA VAL A 100 -8.67 2.47 10.17
C VAL A 100 -8.62 3.95 9.79
N MET A 101 -8.73 4.89 10.73
CA MET A 101 -8.62 6.33 10.41
C MET A 101 -7.28 6.71 9.78
N ALA A 102 -6.17 6.16 10.29
CA ALA A 102 -4.84 6.42 9.74
C ALA A 102 -4.61 5.71 8.41
N ILE A 103 -5.15 4.49 8.24
CA ILE A 103 -5.06 3.73 6.99
C ILE A 103 -5.86 4.44 5.89
N SER A 104 -7.12 4.81 6.16
CA SER A 104 -7.97 5.53 5.20
C SER A 104 -7.36 6.89 4.80
N CYS A 105 -6.72 7.59 5.73
CA CYS A 105 -5.93 8.80 5.41
C CYS A 105 -4.86 8.52 4.36
N LYS A 106 -4.08 7.43 4.52
CA LYS A 106 -3.05 7.04 3.56
C LYS A 106 -3.67 6.68 2.22
N THR A 107 -4.80 5.99 2.21
CA THR A 107 -5.51 5.59 0.98
C THR A 107 -5.95 6.83 0.19
N GLN A 108 -6.61 7.79 0.85
CA GLN A 108 -7.07 9.03 0.22
C GLN A 108 -5.91 9.82 -0.38
N LEU A 109 -4.83 10.03 0.38
CA LEU A 109 -3.65 10.73 -0.14
C LEU A 109 -3.00 9.97 -1.32
N THR A 110 -2.98 8.64 -1.28
CA THR A 110 -2.41 7.80 -2.34
C THR A 110 -3.22 7.91 -3.63
N GLN A 111 -4.55 7.88 -3.54
CA GLN A 111 -5.44 8.09 -4.69
C GLN A 111 -5.28 9.50 -5.26
N GLN A 112 -5.26 10.53 -4.41
CA GLN A 112 -5.00 11.91 -4.83
C GLN A 112 -3.66 12.03 -5.56
N ARG A 113 -2.60 11.46 -4.99
CA ARG A 113 -1.27 11.51 -5.61
C ARG A 113 -1.22 10.81 -6.97
N THR A 114 -1.95 9.71 -7.12
CA THR A 114 -2.07 8.99 -8.39
C THR A 114 -2.69 9.90 -9.46
N HIS A 115 -3.75 10.64 -9.10
CA HIS A 115 -4.39 11.61 -9.99
C HIS A 115 -3.46 12.78 -10.33
N GLU A 116 -2.75 13.34 -9.35
CA GLU A 116 -1.75 14.40 -9.59
C GLU A 116 -0.65 13.95 -10.56
N ILE A 117 -0.13 12.73 -10.42
CA ILE A 117 0.87 12.19 -11.36
C ILE A 117 0.28 12.07 -12.76
N TRP A 118 -0.94 11.54 -12.86
CA TRP A 118 -1.64 11.43 -14.13
C TRP A 118 -1.81 12.79 -14.81
N GLN A 119 -2.37 13.76 -14.08
CA GLN A 119 -2.71 15.09 -14.59
C GLN A 119 -1.46 15.86 -15.05
N ASN A 120 -0.34 15.72 -14.35
CA ASN A 120 0.85 16.51 -14.65
C ASN A 120 1.80 15.83 -15.65
N PHE A 121 1.81 14.49 -15.74
CA PHE A 121 2.86 13.77 -16.45
C PHE A 121 2.37 12.71 -17.45
N LEU A 122 1.07 12.42 -17.51
CA LEU A 122 0.50 11.35 -18.35
C LEU A 122 -0.70 11.79 -19.21
N THR A 123 -1.03 13.08 -19.21
CA THR A 123 -2.09 13.65 -20.05
C THR A 123 -1.60 14.96 -20.69
N TYR A 124 -2.39 15.47 -21.63
CA TYR A 124 -2.06 16.65 -22.43
C TYR A 124 -3.20 17.66 -22.35
N MET A 125 -2.90 18.94 -22.57
CA MET A 125 -3.90 20.01 -22.60
C MET A 125 -4.72 20.04 -23.90
N ASP A 126 -4.32 19.26 -24.90
CA ASP A 126 -4.99 19.16 -26.19
C ASP A 126 -5.80 17.85 -26.30
N SER A 127 -6.22 17.49 -27.51
CA SER A 127 -7.01 16.28 -27.77
C SER A 127 -6.16 15.00 -27.87
N THR A 128 -4.87 15.05 -27.52
CA THR A 128 -4.01 13.86 -27.53
C THR A 128 -4.50 12.89 -26.45
N PRO A 129 -4.72 11.60 -26.78
CA PRO A 129 -5.10 10.61 -25.78
C PRO A 129 -4.05 10.50 -24.65
N PRO A 130 -4.47 10.34 -23.38
CA PRO A 130 -3.53 10.23 -22.28
C PRO A 130 -2.79 8.88 -22.32
N VAL A 131 -1.59 8.86 -21.73
CA VAL A 131 -0.71 7.69 -21.67
C VAL A 131 -1.34 6.56 -20.85
N LEU A 132 -2.03 6.93 -19.77
CA LEU A 132 -2.90 6.06 -18.98
C LEU A 132 -4.28 6.72 -18.85
N PRO A 133 -5.36 5.95 -18.67
CA PRO A 133 -6.66 6.53 -18.35
C PRO A 133 -6.59 7.35 -17.05
N GLU A 134 -7.52 8.30 -16.88
CA GLU A 134 -7.66 8.99 -15.60
C GLU A 134 -7.92 7.97 -14.48
N PRO A 135 -7.17 8.02 -13.36
CA PRO A 135 -7.37 7.08 -12.28
C PRO A 135 -8.72 7.35 -11.63
N LYS A 136 -9.51 6.29 -11.46
CA LYS A 136 -10.77 6.39 -10.71
C LYS A 136 -10.43 6.71 -9.26
N VAL A 137 -11.00 7.81 -8.76
CA VAL A 137 -11.06 8.09 -7.33
C VAL A 137 -12.37 7.44 -6.86
N GLU A 138 -12.26 6.37 -6.08
CA GLU A 138 -13.41 5.76 -5.41
C GLU A 138 -13.78 6.54 -4.14
#